data_AF-A0AA38P1T2-F1
#
_entry.id   AF-A0AA38P1T2-F1
#
_cell.length_a   1.000
_cell.length_b   1.000
_cell.length_c   1.000
_cell.angle_alpha   90.00
_cell.angle_beta   90.00
_cell.angle_gamma   90.00
#
_symmetry.space_group_name_H-M   'P 1'
#
loop_
_entity.id
_entity.type
_entity.pdbx_description
1 polymer ?
#
loop_
_entity_poly.entity_id
_entity_poly.type
_entity_poly.pdbx_seq_one_letter_code
_entity_poly.pdbx_strand_id
1 'polypeptide(L)'
;LTITLPAGDPSPPVKHHSSHRPTLTIPLSTPLDHLQHAIFHSEPASHEQRLITLYGNADCARSPPLQVYTDGSCLTPNTLAARAGIGIFIGPNHPLNLSSRICGPQRNNRAELLAVLATIQRAPLARPLEIFTDSTYVITSLAYLAPDNSQCGWTCPNGDILQRLCWWIGSRSTPLLLTHVRAHRGHMQNESADKLAKEGA
;
A
#
# COMPACT_ATOMS: atom_id res chain seq x y z
N LEU A 1 -4.59 -5.29 6.52
CA LEU A 1 -4.08 -5.41 5.13
C LEU A 1 -3.36 -6.73 5.02
N THR A 2 -3.72 -7.57 4.04
CA THR A 2 -2.98 -8.80 3.72
C THR A 2 -2.38 -8.65 2.33
N ILE A 3 -1.20 -9.23 2.09
CA ILE A 3 -0.51 -9.12 0.80
C ILE A 3 -0.16 -10.51 0.30
N THR A 4 -0.49 -10.78 -0.96
CA THR A 4 -0.16 -12.03 -1.64
C THR A 4 0.80 -11.70 -2.79
N LEU A 5 1.98 -12.31 -2.75
CA LEU A 5 2.98 -12.24 -3.81
C LEU A 5 2.83 -13.45 -4.76
N PRO A 6 3.20 -13.34 -6.04
CA PRO A 6 3.20 -14.46 -6.96
C PRO A 6 4.16 -15.56 -6.48
N ALA A 7 3.83 -16.82 -6.80
CA ALA A 7 4.67 -17.96 -6.45
C ALA A 7 6.11 -17.80 -6.98
N GLY A 8 7.08 -17.88 -6.07
CA GLY A 8 8.52 -17.85 -6.37
C GLY A 8 9.21 -16.48 -6.22
N ASP A 9 8.52 -15.41 -5.87
CA ASP A 9 9.18 -14.13 -5.55
C ASP A 9 9.61 -14.09 -4.07
N PRO A 10 10.90 -13.81 -3.78
CA PRO A 10 11.35 -13.66 -2.40
C PRO A 10 10.71 -12.42 -1.79
N SER A 11 10.22 -12.53 -0.55
CA SER A 11 9.88 -11.37 0.27
C SER A 11 11.05 -10.37 0.22
N PRO A 12 10.80 -9.07 0.01
CA PRO A 12 11.88 -8.10 -0.06
C PRO A 12 12.72 -8.15 1.22
N PRO A 13 14.03 -7.93 1.12
CA PRO A 13 14.95 -8.17 2.22
C PRO A 13 14.58 -7.27 3.40
N VAL A 14 14.18 -7.89 4.51
CA VAL A 14 14.12 -7.23 5.81
C VAL A 14 15.56 -6.88 6.17
N LYS A 15 15.89 -5.59 6.24
CA LYS A 15 17.19 -5.16 6.73
C LYS A 15 17.28 -5.53 8.22
N HIS A 16 17.90 -6.67 8.52
CA HIS A 16 18.33 -6.97 9.87
C HIS A 16 19.52 -6.08 10.20
N HIS A 17 19.26 -4.98 10.90
CA HIS A 17 20.32 -4.26 11.58
C HIS A 17 20.77 -5.10 12.77
N SER A 18 21.88 -5.85 12.63
CA SER A 18 22.55 -6.43 13.80
C SER A 18 23.24 -5.29 14.55
N SER A 19 22.50 -4.58 15.40
CA SER A 19 23.13 -3.65 16.32
C SER A 19 23.73 -4.47 17.47
N HIS A 20 25.04 -4.73 17.43
CA HIS A 20 25.78 -4.91 18.67
C HIS A 20 25.73 -3.57 19.41
N ARG A 21 24.66 -3.34 20.17
CA ARG A 21 24.59 -2.22 21.10
C ARG A 21 25.54 -2.53 22.27
N PRO A 22 26.47 -1.63 22.61
CA PRO A 22 27.25 -1.79 23.83
C PRO A 22 26.30 -1.83 25.03
N THR A 23 26.50 -2.81 25.92
CA THR A 23 25.71 -2.97 27.13
C THR A 23 26.07 -1.84 28.11
N LEU A 24 25.30 -0.75 28.07
CA LEU A 24 25.42 0.38 28.99
C LEU A 24 24.63 0.06 30.25
N THR A 25 25.34 -0.18 31.36
CA THR A 25 24.73 -0.36 32.69
C THR A 25 24.37 0.99 33.29
N ILE A 26 23.06 1.28 33.37
CA ILE A 26 22.53 2.51 33.96
C ILE A 26 22.14 2.20 35.43
N PRO A 27 22.60 2.98 36.43
CA PRO A 27 22.23 2.76 37.82
C PRO A 27 20.75 3.04 38.05
N LEU A 28 19.97 2.06 38.52
CA LEU A 28 18.50 2.16 38.64
C LEU A 28 18.06 2.82 39.97
N SER A 29 18.65 3.95 40.35
CA SER A 29 18.43 4.60 41.65
C SER A 29 17.40 5.73 41.61
N THR A 30 17.18 6.35 40.45
CA THR A 30 16.18 7.42 40.29
C THR A 30 15.11 7.06 39.27
N PRO A 31 13.91 7.68 39.34
CA PRO A 31 12.90 7.56 38.29
C PRO A 31 13.42 7.91 36.88
N LEU A 32 14.36 8.85 36.78
CA LEU A 32 14.98 9.21 35.50
C LEU A 32 15.85 8.07 34.97
N ASP A 33 16.59 7.39 35.84
CA ASP A 33 17.42 6.24 35.45
C ASP A 33 16.57 5.06 34.98
N HIS A 34 15.43 4.82 35.64
CA HIS A 34 14.47 3.80 35.19
C HIS A 34 13.92 4.12 33.80
N LEU A 35 13.57 5.38 33.53
CA LEU A 35 13.13 5.82 32.19
C LEU A 35 14.24 5.68 31.16
N GLN A 36 15.47 6.09 31.50
CA GLN A 36 16.61 5.96 30.61
C GLN A 36 16.90 4.49 30.31
N HIS A 37 16.93 3.62 31.32
CA HIS A 37 17.09 2.19 31.15
C HIS A 37 15.98 1.61 30.26
N ALA A 38 14.72 2.00 30.45
CA ALA A 38 13.61 1.56 29.61
C ALA A 38 13.79 1.98 28.14
N ILE A 39 14.27 3.20 27.88
CA ILE A 39 14.55 3.70 26.51
C ILE A 39 15.71 2.93 25.86
N PHE A 40 16.79 2.66 26.60
CA PHE A 40 17.94 1.95 26.04
C PHE A 40 17.66 0.48 25.73
N HIS A 41 16.78 -0.15 26.52
CA HIS A 41 16.38 -1.55 26.38
C HIS A 41 15.03 -1.73 25.67
N SER A 42 14.44 -0.66 25.11
CA SER A 42 13.21 -0.78 24.35
C SER A 42 13.51 -1.46 23.00
N GLU A 43 12.81 -2.54 22.72
CA GLU A 43 12.83 -3.17 21.40
C GLU A 43 11.87 -2.44 20.46
N PRO A 44 12.25 -2.23 19.18
CA PRO A 44 11.33 -1.68 18.20
C PRO A 44 10.17 -2.66 18.02
N ALA A 45 8.96 -2.11 17.87
CA ALA A 45 7.78 -2.93 17.54
C ALA A 45 8.06 -3.76 16.27
N SER A 46 7.64 -5.02 16.30
CA SER A 46 7.77 -5.91 15.13
C SER A 46 7.03 -5.34 13.92
N HIS A 47 7.44 -5.74 12.72
CA HIS A 47 6.80 -5.27 11.48
C HIS A 47 5.28 -5.50 11.48
N GLU A 48 4.83 -6.67 11.96
CA GLU A 48 3.42 -7.00 12.09
C GLU A 48 2.68 -6.07 13.08
N GLN A 49 3.25 -5.84 14.27
CA GLN A 49 2.64 -4.93 15.24
C GLN A 49 2.51 -3.50 14.69
N ARG A 50 3.50 -3.05 13.92
CA ARG A 50 3.47 -1.74 13.26
C ARG A 50 2.36 -1.68 12.20
N LEU A 51 2.16 -2.75 11.43
CA LEU A 51 1.06 -2.86 10.48
C LEU A 51 -0.31 -2.89 11.18
N ILE A 52 -0.45 -3.64 12.26
CA ILE A 52 -1.68 -3.67 13.08
C ILE A 52 -1.97 -2.28 13.66
N THR A 53 -0.94 -1.57 14.12
CA THR A 53 -1.09 -0.22 14.66
C THR A 53 -1.54 0.77 13.58
N LEU A 54 -1.03 0.63 12.36
CA LEU A 54 -1.35 1.52 11.25
C LEU A 54 -2.71 1.24 10.62
N TYR A 55 -3.04 -0.03 10.40
CA TYR A 55 -4.23 -0.45 9.64
C TYR A 55 -5.35 -1.02 10.50
N GLY A 56 -5.12 -1.29 11.78
CA GLY A 56 -6.06 -1.96 12.65
C GLY A 56 -6.26 -3.44 12.30
N ASN A 57 -7.24 -4.03 12.97
CA ASN A 57 -7.68 -5.40 12.74
C ASN A 57 -8.90 -5.42 11.82
N ALA A 58 -9.02 -6.46 11.01
CA ALA A 58 -10.20 -6.71 10.18
C ALA A 58 -10.90 -7.98 10.66
N ASP A 59 -12.23 -7.98 10.63
CA ASP A 59 -13.03 -9.15 10.98
C ASP A 59 -12.94 -10.23 9.90
N CYS A 60 -13.01 -11.50 10.30
CA CYS A 60 -13.13 -12.60 9.36
C CYS A 60 -14.43 -12.46 8.56
N ALA A 61 -14.31 -12.11 7.28
CA ALA A 61 -15.48 -11.87 6.45
C ALA A 61 -16.17 -13.16 6.04
N ARG A 62 -17.52 -13.13 6.01
CA ARG A 62 -18.38 -14.28 5.67
C ARG A 62 -18.77 -14.33 4.18
N SER A 63 -18.32 -13.37 3.38
CA SER A 63 -18.67 -13.22 1.96
C SER A 63 -17.43 -13.21 1.07
N PRO A 64 -17.52 -13.64 -0.19
CA PRO A 64 -16.38 -13.58 -1.12
C PRO A 64 -15.94 -12.14 -1.38
N PRO A 65 -14.63 -11.90 -1.54
CA PRO A 65 -14.10 -10.56 -1.80
C PRO A 65 -14.63 -10.01 -3.14
N LEU A 66 -14.78 -8.69 -3.21
CA LEU A 66 -14.87 -8.00 -4.49
C LEU A 66 -13.48 -7.99 -5.11
N GLN A 67 -13.31 -8.62 -6.27
CA GLN A 67 -12.04 -8.68 -6.97
C GLN A 67 -11.93 -7.51 -7.94
N VAL A 68 -10.86 -6.74 -7.85
CA VAL A 68 -10.65 -5.53 -8.66
C VAL A 68 -9.21 -5.49 -9.16
N TYR A 69 -9.03 -5.28 -10.46
CA TYR A 69 -7.74 -5.06 -11.10
C TYR A 69 -7.52 -3.56 -11.25
N THR A 70 -6.34 -3.10 -10.86
CA THR A 70 -5.97 -1.69 -10.91
C THR A 70 -4.66 -1.51 -11.62
N ASP A 71 -4.58 -0.48 -12.45
CA ASP A 71 -3.34 -0.04 -13.06
C ASP A 71 -3.27 1.50 -13.11
N GLY A 72 -2.04 2.02 -13.09
CA GLY A 72 -1.73 3.42 -13.28
C GLY A 72 -0.69 3.60 -14.38
N SER A 73 -1.06 4.32 -15.43
CA SER A 73 -0.18 4.54 -16.59
C SER A 73 0.20 6.01 -16.73
N CYS A 74 1.41 6.27 -17.21
CA CYS A 74 1.87 7.60 -17.58
C CYS A 74 2.43 7.60 -19.01
N LEU A 75 1.75 8.29 -19.91
CA LEU A 75 2.22 8.57 -21.26
C LEU A 75 3.30 9.65 -21.24
N THR A 76 4.35 9.46 -22.04
CA THR A 76 5.50 10.39 -22.17
C THR A 76 6.07 10.83 -20.81
N PRO A 77 6.48 9.88 -19.94
CA PRO A 77 6.94 10.18 -18.60
C PRO A 77 8.19 11.09 -18.63
N ASN A 78 8.37 11.89 -17.58
CA ASN A 78 9.48 12.84 -17.41
C ASN A 78 9.55 13.96 -18.47
N THR A 79 8.44 14.24 -19.16
CA THR A 79 8.31 15.36 -20.10
C THR A 79 7.25 16.35 -19.65
N LEU A 80 7.26 17.57 -20.22
CA LEU A 80 6.19 18.55 -20.01
C LEU A 80 4.83 18.09 -20.58
N ALA A 81 4.84 17.14 -21.51
CA ALA A 81 3.65 16.54 -22.11
C ALA A 81 3.14 15.32 -21.33
N ALA A 82 3.75 15.00 -20.17
CA ALA A 82 3.38 13.84 -19.37
C ALA A 82 1.89 13.87 -19.03
N ARG A 83 1.23 12.73 -19.25
CA ARG A 83 -0.18 12.52 -18.96
C ARG A 83 -0.33 11.19 -18.25
N ALA A 84 -1.03 11.18 -17.13
CA ALA A 84 -1.19 9.98 -16.33
C ALA A 84 -2.66 9.73 -16.02
N GLY A 85 -3.03 8.46 -16.05
CA GLY A 85 -4.39 7.99 -15.89
C GLY A 85 -4.45 6.74 -15.02
N ILE A 86 -5.64 6.49 -14.48
CA ILE A 86 -5.95 5.31 -13.69
C ILE A 86 -6.95 4.43 -14.41
N GLY A 87 -6.75 3.12 -14.27
CA GLY A 87 -7.65 2.08 -14.74
C GLY A 87 -8.12 1.24 -13.57
N ILE A 88 -9.43 1.05 -13.46
CA ILE A 88 -10.07 0.15 -12.50
C ILE A 88 -10.96 -0.80 -13.29
N PHE A 89 -10.71 -2.09 -13.16
CA PHE A 89 -11.43 -3.13 -13.88
C PHE A 89 -11.92 -4.22 -12.92
N ILE A 90 -13.23 -4.43 -12.86
CA ILE A 90 -13.87 -5.50 -12.10
C ILE A 90 -14.32 -6.62 -13.03
N GLY A 91 -14.84 -6.25 -14.20
CA GLY A 91 -15.31 -7.18 -15.22
C GLY A 91 -15.94 -6.45 -16.40
N PRO A 92 -16.26 -7.16 -17.50
CA PRO A 92 -16.88 -6.54 -18.67
C PRO A 92 -18.18 -5.81 -18.30
N ASN A 93 -18.32 -4.55 -18.77
CA ASN A 93 -19.49 -3.69 -18.52
C ASN A 93 -19.86 -3.47 -17.04
N HIS A 94 -18.95 -3.73 -16.11
CA HIS A 94 -19.22 -3.52 -14.70
C HIS A 94 -19.30 -2.01 -14.40
N PRO A 95 -20.35 -1.52 -13.69
CA PRO A 95 -20.59 -0.09 -13.50
C PRO A 95 -19.52 0.63 -12.66
N LEU A 96 -18.71 -0.13 -11.92
CA LEU A 96 -17.57 0.42 -11.16
C LEU A 96 -16.26 0.44 -11.94
N ASN A 97 -16.23 -0.04 -13.19
CA ASN A 97 -15.05 0.17 -14.03
C ASN A 97 -14.82 1.67 -14.21
N LEU A 98 -13.56 2.07 -14.22
CA LEU A 98 -13.18 3.48 -14.31
C LEU A 98 -11.94 3.63 -15.19
N SER A 99 -12.02 4.60 -16.09
CA SER A 99 -10.87 5.21 -16.75
C SER A 99 -10.94 6.71 -16.43
N SER A 100 -9.86 7.26 -15.86
CA SER A 100 -9.84 8.68 -15.49
C SER A 100 -8.43 9.23 -15.48
N ARG A 101 -8.30 10.49 -15.88
CA ARG A 101 -7.05 11.24 -15.74
C ARG A 101 -6.79 11.57 -14.27
N ILE A 102 -5.52 11.56 -13.86
CA ILE A 102 -5.15 12.01 -12.52
C ILE A 102 -4.97 13.51 -12.46
N CYS A 103 -5.32 14.09 -11.31
CA CYS A 103 -4.99 15.48 -10.99
C CYS A 103 -3.59 15.58 -10.35
N GLY A 104 -2.93 16.72 -10.57
CA GLY A 104 -1.62 17.01 -10.00
C GLY A 104 -0.45 16.40 -10.80
N PRO A 105 0.67 16.02 -10.15
CA PRO A 105 1.86 15.52 -10.83
C PRO A 105 1.59 14.29 -11.70
N GLN A 106 1.90 14.38 -13.00
CA GLN A 106 1.65 13.32 -13.97
C GLN A 106 2.81 12.30 -13.92
N ARG A 107 2.71 11.31 -13.03
CA ARG A 107 3.76 10.29 -12.80
C ARG A 107 3.14 8.91 -12.64
N ASN A 108 3.85 7.88 -13.13
CA ASN A 108 3.38 6.49 -13.07
C ASN A 108 3.06 6.04 -11.64
N ASN A 109 4.04 6.09 -10.74
CA ASN A 109 3.89 5.71 -9.33
C ASN A 109 2.75 6.44 -8.60
N ARG A 110 2.45 7.68 -9.02
CA ARG A 110 1.33 8.43 -8.45
C ARG A 110 0.00 7.92 -8.97
N ALA A 111 -0.10 7.65 -10.27
CA ALA A 111 -1.28 7.06 -10.88
C ALA A 111 -1.61 5.70 -10.25
N GLU A 112 -0.59 4.86 -10.06
CA GLU A 112 -0.71 3.53 -9.45
C GLU A 112 -1.33 3.57 -8.05
N LEU A 113 -0.80 4.44 -7.17
CA LEU A 113 -1.38 4.64 -5.83
C LEU A 113 -2.79 5.23 -5.89
N LEU A 114 -3.07 6.13 -6.84
CA LEU A 114 -4.40 6.72 -7.02
C LEU A 114 -5.43 5.71 -7.54
N ALA A 115 -5.03 4.76 -8.37
CA ALA A 115 -5.91 3.70 -8.86
C ALA A 115 -6.40 2.82 -7.69
N VAL A 116 -5.48 2.47 -6.77
CA VAL A 116 -5.81 1.76 -5.53
C VAL A 116 -6.68 2.62 -4.62
N LEU A 117 -6.36 3.90 -4.43
CA LEU A 117 -7.15 4.79 -3.57
C LEU A 117 -8.59 4.93 -4.09
N ALA A 118 -8.75 5.18 -5.40
CA ALA A 118 -10.05 5.30 -6.04
C ALA A 118 -10.85 3.99 -5.94
N THR A 119 -10.19 2.84 -6.03
CA THR A 119 -10.82 1.53 -5.83
C THR A 119 -11.36 1.38 -4.41
N ILE A 120 -10.56 1.69 -3.40
CA ILE A 120 -10.97 1.55 -1.99
C ILE A 120 -12.13 2.48 -1.65
N GLN A 121 -12.13 3.71 -2.20
CA GLN A 121 -13.19 4.70 -1.99
C GLN A 121 -14.52 4.29 -2.61
N ARG A 122 -14.51 3.53 -3.71
CA ARG A 122 -15.70 3.11 -4.44
C ARG A 122 -16.22 1.74 -3.98
N ALA A 123 -15.36 0.94 -3.36
CA ALA A 123 -15.73 -0.37 -2.85
C ALA A 123 -16.52 -0.27 -1.53
N PRO A 124 -17.59 -1.06 -1.34
CA PRO A 124 -18.32 -1.09 -0.07
C PRO A 124 -17.40 -1.41 1.11
N LEU A 125 -17.43 -0.61 2.19
CA LEU A 125 -16.55 -0.78 3.35
C LEU A 125 -16.78 -2.10 4.11
N ALA A 126 -18.03 -2.58 4.09
CA ALA A 126 -18.46 -3.81 4.76
C ALA A 126 -18.33 -5.08 3.90
N ARG A 127 -17.71 -4.99 2.71
CA ARG A 127 -17.43 -6.15 1.86
C ARG A 127 -15.92 -6.34 1.75
N PRO A 128 -15.37 -7.55 1.96
CA PRO A 128 -13.96 -7.81 1.72
C PRO A 128 -13.57 -7.43 0.30
N LEU A 129 -12.35 -6.92 0.13
CA LEU A 129 -11.85 -6.37 -1.13
C LEU A 129 -10.51 -7.02 -1.46
N GLU A 130 -10.36 -7.51 -2.68
CA GLU A 130 -9.10 -8.01 -3.21
C GLU A 130 -8.69 -7.15 -4.40
N ILE A 131 -7.55 -6.48 -4.28
CA ILE A 131 -7.00 -5.60 -5.30
C ILE A 131 -5.81 -6.29 -5.96
N PHE A 132 -5.91 -6.50 -7.26
CA PHE A 132 -4.85 -7.01 -8.11
C PHE A 132 -4.11 -5.86 -8.77
N THR A 133 -2.79 -5.82 -8.62
CA THR A 133 -1.90 -4.82 -9.23
C THR A 133 -0.59 -5.47 -9.62
N ASP A 134 0.03 -5.04 -10.72
CA ASP A 134 1.39 -5.43 -11.08
C ASP A 134 2.47 -4.48 -10.53
N SER A 135 2.03 -3.41 -9.86
CA SER A 135 2.90 -2.38 -9.30
C SER A 135 3.57 -2.83 -8.01
N THR A 136 4.83 -3.26 -8.11
CA THR A 136 5.68 -3.53 -6.94
C THR A 136 5.87 -2.28 -6.08
N TYR A 137 5.74 -1.09 -6.65
CA TYR A 137 5.77 0.17 -5.91
C TYR A 137 4.59 0.31 -4.96
N VAL A 138 3.36 0.00 -5.39
CA VAL A 138 2.17 0.02 -4.52
C VAL A 138 2.36 -0.94 -3.35
N ILE A 139 2.74 -2.18 -3.66
CA ILE A 139 2.95 -3.23 -2.66
C ILE A 139 4.00 -2.79 -1.66
N THR A 140 5.16 -2.35 -2.13
CA THR A 140 6.26 -1.92 -1.25
C THR A 140 5.85 -0.72 -0.40
N SER A 141 5.14 0.23 -0.99
CA SER A 141 4.72 1.45 -0.30
C SER A 141 3.73 1.18 0.82
N LEU A 142 2.76 0.28 0.63
CA LEU A 142 1.77 -0.05 1.67
C LEU A 142 2.29 -1.08 2.67
N ALA A 143 3.00 -2.11 2.20
CA ALA A 143 3.51 -3.18 3.06
C ALA A 143 4.63 -2.70 3.98
N TYR A 144 5.61 -1.99 3.44
CA TYR A 144 6.90 -1.78 4.10
C TYR A 144 7.13 -0.33 4.47
N LEU A 145 6.83 0.61 3.56
CA LEU A 145 7.18 2.01 3.77
C LEU A 145 6.14 2.78 4.58
N ALA A 146 4.85 2.43 4.48
CA ALA A 146 3.78 3.16 5.16
C ALA A 146 3.95 3.22 6.69
N PRO A 147 4.35 2.14 7.39
CA PRO A 147 4.59 2.21 8.83
C PRO A 147 5.78 3.10 9.24
N ASP A 148 6.81 3.22 8.40
CA ASP A 148 7.94 4.14 8.65
C ASP A 148 7.49 5.58 8.37
N ASN A 149 6.86 5.78 7.22
CA ASN A 149 6.39 7.09 6.78
C ASN A 149 5.32 7.68 7.73
N SER A 150 4.46 6.85 8.33
CA SER A 150 3.45 7.32 9.29
C SER A 150 4.08 7.92 10.55
N GLN A 151 5.22 7.37 10.99
CA GLN A 151 5.97 7.88 12.14
C GLN A 151 6.71 9.19 11.81
N CYS A 152 7.10 9.36 10.54
CA CYS A 152 7.73 10.57 10.02
C CYS A 152 6.73 11.62 9.48
N GLY A 153 5.46 11.54 9.85
CA GLY A 153 4.43 12.51 9.46
C GLY A 153 4.15 12.56 7.95
N TRP A 154 4.37 11.45 7.24
CA TRP A 154 4.16 11.31 5.78
C TRP A 154 5.06 12.19 4.92
N THR A 155 6.22 12.61 5.44
CA THR A 155 7.22 13.40 4.71
C THR A 155 7.98 12.54 3.71
N CYS A 156 7.31 12.14 2.62
CA CYS A 156 7.84 11.24 1.59
C CYS A 156 7.15 11.48 0.24
N PRO A 157 7.73 11.00 -0.89
CA PRO A 157 7.05 11.06 -2.19
C PRO A 157 5.68 10.38 -2.15
N ASN A 158 4.64 11.06 -2.65
CA ASN A 158 3.25 10.61 -2.61
C ASN A 158 2.69 10.38 -1.20
N GLY A 159 3.30 10.96 -0.15
CA GLY A 159 2.82 10.88 1.23
C GLY A 159 1.36 11.34 1.39
N ASP A 160 0.93 12.31 0.58
CA ASP A 160 -0.44 12.81 0.54
C ASP A 160 -1.48 11.75 0.12
N ILE A 161 -1.07 10.78 -0.71
CA ILE A 161 -1.90 9.65 -1.14
C ILE A 161 -1.76 8.50 -0.14
N LEU A 162 -0.54 8.20 0.31
CA LEU A 162 -0.29 7.11 1.27
C LEU A 162 -1.03 7.33 2.59
N GLN A 163 -1.02 8.55 3.11
CA GLN A 163 -1.79 8.90 4.31
C GLN A 163 -3.28 8.60 4.13
N ARG A 164 -3.86 9.01 3.00
CA ARG A 164 -5.27 8.77 2.68
C ARG A 164 -5.58 7.29 2.48
N LEU A 165 -4.71 6.56 1.78
CA LEU A 165 -4.81 5.10 1.63
C LEU A 165 -4.85 4.42 3.00
N CYS A 166 -3.92 4.76 3.89
CA CYS A 166 -3.86 4.14 5.22
C CYS A 166 -5.12 4.43 6.05
N TRP A 167 -5.61 5.67 6.00
CA TRP A 167 -6.86 6.04 6.65
C TRP A 167 -8.06 5.24 6.12
N TRP A 168 -8.20 5.12 4.80
CA TRP A 168 -9.29 4.35 4.19
C TRP A 168 -9.19 2.86 4.48
N ILE A 169 -7.98 2.29 4.47
CA ILE A 169 -7.75 0.88 4.82
C ILE A 169 -8.15 0.63 6.28
N GLY A 170 -7.71 1.49 7.21
CA GLY A 170 -8.04 1.37 8.64
C GLY A 170 -9.50 1.65 8.98
N SER A 171 -10.25 2.28 8.07
CA SER A 171 -11.69 2.54 8.23
C SER A 171 -12.57 1.35 7.81
N ARG A 172 -12.00 0.28 7.26
CA ARG A 172 -12.75 -0.92 6.85
C ARG A 172 -12.85 -1.88 8.02
N SER A 173 -14.05 -2.41 8.26
CA SER A 173 -14.25 -3.55 9.16
C SER A 173 -13.91 -4.90 8.50
N THR A 174 -13.80 -4.92 7.17
CA THR A 174 -13.53 -6.13 6.38
C THR A 174 -12.13 -6.13 5.78
N PRO A 175 -11.53 -7.31 5.54
CA PRO A 175 -10.16 -7.40 5.09
C PRO A 175 -10.00 -6.81 3.68
N LEU A 176 -8.88 -6.15 3.51
CA LEU A 176 -8.33 -5.77 2.21
C LEU A 176 -7.13 -6.64 1.91
N LEU A 177 -7.20 -7.37 0.81
CA LEU A 177 -6.14 -8.18 0.25
C LEU A 177 -5.54 -7.44 -0.95
N LEU A 178 -4.21 -7.36 -0.99
CA LEU A 178 -3.48 -6.81 -2.11
C LEU A 178 -2.67 -7.93 -2.77
N THR A 179 -3.04 -8.30 -3.99
CA THR A 179 -2.47 -9.43 -4.72
C THR A 179 -1.60 -8.90 -5.85
N HIS A 180 -0.32 -9.25 -5.82
CA HIS A 180 0.59 -8.91 -6.91
C HIS A 180 0.38 -9.85 -8.10
N VAL A 181 0.19 -9.26 -9.28
CA VAL A 181 0.13 -10.00 -10.54
C VAL A 181 1.32 -9.64 -11.41
N ARG A 182 1.77 -10.57 -12.25
CA ARG A 182 2.87 -10.28 -13.17
C ARG A 182 2.35 -9.46 -14.34
N ALA A 183 2.99 -8.33 -14.61
CA ALA A 183 2.72 -7.51 -15.78
C ALA A 183 2.85 -8.32 -17.09
N HIS A 184 1.96 -8.06 -18.05
CA HIS A 184 2.05 -8.49 -19.45
C HIS A 184 2.25 -10.00 -19.70
N ARG A 185 1.66 -10.88 -18.87
CA ARG A 185 1.67 -12.34 -19.07
C ARG A 185 0.31 -12.93 -19.47
N GLY A 186 -0.52 -12.20 -20.23
CA GLY A 186 -1.80 -12.73 -20.72
C GLY A 186 -2.92 -12.75 -19.68
N HIS A 187 -2.79 -11.98 -18.58
CA HIS A 187 -3.89 -11.78 -17.65
C HIS A 187 -4.86 -10.74 -18.22
N MET A 188 -5.89 -11.21 -18.92
CA MET A 188 -6.87 -10.35 -19.61
C MET A 188 -7.45 -9.24 -18.73
N GLN A 189 -7.65 -9.51 -17.43
CA GLN A 189 -8.18 -8.50 -16.50
C GLN A 189 -7.15 -7.41 -16.17
N ASN A 190 -5.87 -7.77 -16.01
CA ASN A 190 -4.80 -6.79 -15.81
C ASN A 190 -4.58 -5.95 -17.08
N GLU A 191 -4.60 -6.59 -18.25
CA GLU A 191 -4.54 -5.90 -19.54
C GLU A 191 -5.74 -4.96 -19.76
N SER A 192 -6.92 -5.32 -19.24
CA SER A 192 -8.09 -4.44 -19.27
C SER A 192 -7.91 -3.22 -18.36
N ALA A 193 -7.31 -3.39 -17.17
CA ALA A 193 -6.97 -2.28 -16.30
C ALA A 193 -5.92 -1.35 -16.94
N ASP A 194 -4.86 -1.91 -17.54
CA ASP A 194 -3.83 -1.14 -18.26
C ASP A 194 -4.38 -0.35 -19.44
N LYS A 195 -5.28 -0.97 -20.22
CA LYS A 195 -6.00 -0.27 -21.29
C LYS A 195 -6.80 0.92 -20.75
N LEU A 196 -7.57 0.72 -19.68
CA LEU A 196 -8.35 1.80 -19.06
C LEU A 196 -7.43 2.91 -18.51
N ALA A 197 -6.28 2.56 -17.94
CA ALA A 197 -5.32 3.53 -17.42
C ALA A 197 -4.72 4.39 -18.54
N LYS A 198 -4.37 3.78 -19.68
CA LYS A 198 -3.88 4.48 -20.87
C LYS A 198 -4.95 5.34 -21.53
N GLU A 199 -6.20 4.88 -21.57
CA GLU A 199 -7.34 5.68 -22.06
C GLU A 199 -7.60 6.91 -21.17
N GLY A 200 -7.31 6.79 -19.87
CA GLY A 200 -7.49 7.88 -18.92
C GLY A 200 -6.39 8.94 -18.98
N ALA A 201 -5.22 8.63 -19.55
CA ALA A 201 -4.05 9.50 -19.58
C ALA A 201 -4.11 10.55 -20.71
#